data_AF-A0A6V8Q181-F1
#
_entry.id   AF-A0A6V8Q181-F1
#
_cell.length_a   1.000
_cell.length_b   1.000
_cell.length_c   1.000
_cell.angle_alpha   90.00
_cell.angle_beta   90.00
_cell.angle_gamma   90.00
#
_symmetry.space_group_name_H-M   'P 1'
#
loop_
_entity.id
_entity.type
_entity.pdbx_description
1 polymer ?
#
loop_
_entity_poly.entity_id
_entity_poly.type
_entity_poly.pdbx_seq_one_letter_code
_entity_poly.pdbx_strand_id
1 'polypeptide(L)'
;MPLMPGVHLDGMVAKIYKQIRELLSRTSPQKEAWRTVKLARHPKRPQTLDYIEKLFPRFNELKGDRRYGEDPAIVGGFAEFEHRTIMAIGHQKGKDTKDKIFRNFGMPNPEGYRKAVRLMRVAERYGLPIVTFIDTPGAYPGLEA
;
A
#
# COMPACT_ATOMS: atom_id res chain seq x y z
N MET A 1 2.69 32.94 -15.66
CA MET A 1 2.00 34.22 -15.40
C MET A 1 2.72 34.89 -14.23
N PRO A 2 3.45 36.00 -14.42
CA PRO A 2 4.28 36.57 -13.38
C PRO A 2 3.43 37.43 -12.44
N LEU A 3 3.33 37.01 -11.18
CA LEU A 3 2.67 37.76 -10.12
C LEU A 3 3.68 38.76 -9.54
N MET A 4 3.45 40.05 -9.83
CA MET A 4 3.97 41.28 -9.22
C MET A 4 5.50 41.53 -9.12
N PRO A 5 5.99 42.68 -9.62
CA PRO A 5 7.40 43.07 -9.48
C PRO A 5 7.66 43.70 -8.10
N GLY A 6 8.65 43.17 -7.36
CA GLY A 6 9.21 43.86 -6.19
C GLY A 6 9.33 43.06 -4.88
N VAL A 7 8.94 41.79 -4.83
CA VAL A 7 9.14 40.95 -3.64
C VAL A 7 10.28 39.97 -3.88
N HIS A 8 11.40 40.11 -3.15
CA HIS A 8 12.49 39.12 -3.11
C HIS A 8 12.01 37.84 -2.39
N LEU A 9 11.23 37.03 -3.10
CA LEU A 9 10.62 35.80 -2.60
C LEU A 9 11.68 34.76 -2.22
N ASP A 10 12.80 34.69 -2.93
CA ASP A 10 13.85 33.69 -2.71
C ASP A 10 14.47 33.77 -1.30
N GLY A 11 14.70 34.98 -0.80
CA GLY A 11 15.26 35.20 0.54
C GLY A 11 14.27 34.82 1.66
N MET A 12 12.97 35.08 1.46
CA MET A 12 11.92 34.68 2.40
C MET A 12 11.72 33.16 2.40
N VAL A 13 11.72 32.54 1.22
CA VAL A 13 11.63 31.09 1.06
C VAL A 13 12.80 30.39 1.76
N ALA A 14 14.03 30.87 1.56
CA ALA A 14 15.22 30.33 2.23
C ALA A 14 15.13 30.44 3.77
N LYS A 15 14.64 31.58 4.27
CA LYS A 15 14.42 31.80 5.72
C LYS A 15 13.38 30.83 6.29
N ILE A 16 12.27 30.62 5.59
CA ILE A 16 11.22 29.67 6.00
C ILE A 16 11.77 28.24 6.01
N TYR A 17 12.51 27.82 4.98
CA TYR A 17 13.13 26.49 4.96
C TYR A 17 14.12 26.28 6.10
N LYS A 18 14.89 27.31 6.48
CA LYS A 18 15.80 27.25 7.62
C LYS A 18 15.03 27.06 8.93
N GLN A 19 13.95 27.81 9.14
CA GLN A 19 13.08 27.66 10.32
C GLN A 19 12.42 26.28 10.39
N ILE A 20 11.95 25.75 9.25
CA ILE A 20 11.40 24.38 9.17
C ILE A 20 12.45 23.36 9.61
N ARG A 21 13.69 23.45 9.10
CA ARG A 21 14.78 22.52 9.48
C ARG A 21 15.10 22.59 10.97
N GLU A 22 15.14 23.79 11.54
CA GLU A 22 15.41 23.98 12.95
C GLU A 22 14.29 23.38 13.82
N LEU A 23 13.03 23.60 13.46
CA LEU A 23 11.88 22.97 14.14
C LEU A 23 11.90 21.44 14.04
N LEU A 24 12.26 20.90 12.86
CA LEU A 24 12.40 19.47 12.66
C LEU A 24 13.50 18.87 13.55
N SER A 25 14.63 19.56 13.72
CA SER A 25 15.74 19.11 14.57
C SER A 25 15.44 19.12 16.08
N ARG A 26 14.41 19.86 16.52
CA ARG A 26 13.97 19.95 17.93
C ARG A 26 12.93 18.89 18.31
N THR A 27 12.64 17.94 17.42
CA THR A 27 11.59 16.94 17.64
C THR A 27 12.12 15.83 18.56
N SER A 28 11.35 15.45 19.59
CA SER A 28 11.73 14.34 20.46
C SER A 28 11.58 12.98 19.74
N PRO A 29 12.38 11.95 20.10
CA PRO A 29 12.28 10.62 19.47
C PRO A 29 10.87 10.01 19.51
N GLN A 30 10.12 10.26 20.59
CA GLN A 30 8.72 9.82 20.71
C GLN A 30 7.79 10.50 19.70
N LYS A 31 7.99 11.81 19.45
CA LYS A 31 7.24 12.54 18.42
C LYS A 31 7.61 12.06 17.02
N GLU A 32 8.85 11.64 16.79
CA GLU A 32 9.29 11.04 15.53
C GLU A 32 8.69 9.65 15.29
N ALA A 33 8.64 8.80 16.33
CA ALA A 33 7.98 7.49 16.25
C ALA A 33 6.49 7.63 15.88
N TRP A 34 5.76 8.51 16.58
CA TRP A 34 4.34 8.73 16.28
C TRP A 34 4.12 9.38 14.91
N ARG A 35 5.01 10.26 14.47
CA ARG A 35 4.99 10.82 13.11
C ARG A 35 5.16 9.73 12.06
N THR A 36 6.04 8.77 12.27
CA THR A 36 6.22 7.61 11.38
C THR A 36 4.94 6.78 11.28
N VAL A 37 4.26 6.53 12.40
CA VAL A 37 2.95 5.85 12.40
C VAL A 37 1.90 6.64 11.63
N LYS A 38 1.84 7.97 11.80
CA LYS A 38 0.93 8.84 11.02
C LYS A 38 1.20 8.77 9.53
N LEU A 39 2.47 8.80 9.12
CA LEU A 39 2.86 8.65 7.71
C LEU A 39 2.47 7.26 7.18
N ALA A 40 2.67 6.22 7.99
CA ALA A 40 2.31 4.87 7.61
C ALA A 40 0.79 4.70 7.37
N ARG A 41 -0.04 5.50 8.04
CA ARG A 41 -1.51 5.52 7.92
C ARG A 41 -2.03 6.66 7.03
N HIS A 42 -1.15 7.35 6.31
CA HIS A 42 -1.53 8.53 5.54
C HIS A 42 -2.54 8.16 4.42
N PRO A 43 -3.64 8.92 4.24
CA PRO A 43 -4.66 8.60 3.24
C PRO A 43 -4.15 8.52 1.79
N LYS A 44 -3.10 9.28 1.47
CA LYS A 44 -2.44 9.27 0.15
C LYS A 44 -1.27 8.28 0.04
N ARG A 45 -1.08 7.40 1.02
CA ARG A 45 -0.04 6.37 0.95
C ARG A 45 -0.37 5.44 -0.23
N PRO A 46 0.58 5.18 -1.15
CA PRO A 46 0.37 4.21 -2.23
C PRO A 46 0.05 2.82 -1.66
N GLN A 47 -0.93 2.16 -2.25
CA GLN A 47 -1.41 0.83 -1.90
C GLN A 47 -0.83 -0.23 -2.83
N THR A 48 -1.11 -1.51 -2.57
CA THR A 48 -0.58 -2.64 -3.35
C THR A 48 -0.77 -2.46 -4.86
N LEU A 49 -1.99 -2.13 -5.31
CA LEU A 49 -2.25 -1.94 -6.74
C LEU A 49 -1.49 -0.74 -7.35
N ASP A 50 -1.20 0.30 -6.57
CA ASP A 50 -0.40 1.45 -7.05
C ASP A 50 1.05 1.05 -7.35
N TYR A 51 1.60 0.11 -6.57
CA TYR A 51 2.92 -0.46 -6.84
C TYR A 51 2.87 -1.44 -7.99
N ILE A 52 1.87 -2.32 -8.02
CA ILE A 52 1.73 -3.33 -9.07
C ILE A 52 1.63 -2.67 -10.45
N GLU A 53 0.79 -1.65 -10.59
CA GLU A 53 0.60 -0.92 -11.85
C GLU A 53 1.89 -0.27 -12.35
N LYS A 54 2.78 0.15 -11.44
CA LYS A 54 4.03 0.84 -11.79
C LYS A 54 5.23 -0.07 -11.95
N LEU A 55 5.29 -1.16 -11.18
CA LEU A 55 6.45 -2.04 -11.10
C LEU A 55 6.31 -3.29 -11.97
N PHE A 56 5.09 -3.76 -12.20
CA PHE A 56 4.86 -5.04 -12.87
C PHE A 56 4.00 -4.86 -14.12
N PRO A 57 4.63 -4.73 -15.31
CA PRO A 57 3.88 -4.87 -16.55
C PRO A 57 3.16 -6.24 -16.57
N ARG A 58 1.98 -6.29 -17.19
CA ARG A 58 1.19 -7.53 -17.39
C ARG A 58 0.73 -8.22 -16.10
N PHE A 59 0.23 -7.45 -15.12
CA PHE A 59 -0.45 -8.04 -13.97
C PHE A 59 -1.80 -8.66 -14.34
N ASN A 60 -2.00 -9.93 -13.96
CA ASN A 60 -3.23 -10.68 -14.14
C ASN A 60 -3.76 -11.16 -12.79
N GLU A 61 -4.77 -10.47 -12.27
CA GLU A 61 -5.38 -10.78 -10.96
C GLU A 61 -6.11 -12.13 -10.97
N LEU A 62 -5.88 -12.94 -9.93
CA LEU A 62 -6.48 -14.26 -9.73
C LEU A 62 -7.39 -14.25 -8.51
N LYS A 63 -8.69 -14.44 -8.74
CA LYS A 63 -9.73 -14.35 -7.71
C LYS A 63 -10.13 -15.69 -7.10
N GLY A 64 -10.69 -15.63 -5.90
CA GLY A 64 -11.33 -16.71 -5.15
C GLY A 64 -10.36 -17.59 -4.37
N ASP A 65 -10.84 -18.19 -3.30
CA ASP A 65 -10.13 -19.20 -2.51
C ASP A 65 -10.44 -20.65 -2.95
N ARG A 66 -11.43 -20.83 -3.84
CA ARG A 66 -11.97 -22.13 -4.31
C ARG A 66 -12.69 -22.94 -3.23
N ARG A 67 -13.11 -22.31 -2.13
CA ARG A 67 -13.83 -22.99 -1.04
C ARG A 67 -15.03 -22.19 -0.51
N TYR A 68 -14.88 -20.88 -0.31
CA TYR A 68 -15.93 -20.03 0.24
C TYR A 68 -16.23 -18.85 -0.66
N GLY A 69 -15.23 -18.06 -1.02
CA GLY A 69 -15.46 -16.80 -1.71
C GLY A 69 -14.20 -16.07 -2.14
N GLU A 70 -14.42 -14.85 -2.62
CA GLU A 70 -13.38 -13.90 -2.97
C GLU A 70 -13.33 -12.80 -1.91
N ASP A 71 -12.14 -12.58 -1.32
CA ASP A 71 -11.89 -11.48 -0.39
C ASP A 71 -11.25 -10.28 -1.10
N PRO A 72 -11.95 -9.15 -1.25
CA PRO A 72 -11.40 -7.97 -1.92
C PRO A 72 -10.26 -7.26 -1.15
N ALA A 73 -10.06 -7.59 0.13
CA ALA A 73 -8.97 -7.06 0.95
C ALA A 73 -7.60 -7.65 0.56
N ILE A 74 -7.58 -8.82 -0.08
CA ILE A 74 -6.37 -9.42 -0.66
C ILE A 74 -6.45 -9.31 -2.17
N VAL A 75 -5.41 -8.80 -2.81
CA VAL A 75 -5.22 -8.85 -4.26
C VAL A 75 -4.01 -9.71 -4.57
N GLY A 76 -4.04 -10.42 -5.70
CA GLY A 76 -2.86 -11.18 -6.10
C GLY A 76 -3.03 -11.91 -7.41
N GLY A 77 -1.92 -12.26 -8.03
CA GLY A 77 -1.90 -12.84 -9.36
C GLY A 77 -0.52 -12.86 -10.00
N PHE A 78 -0.47 -13.32 -11.25
CA PHE A 78 0.76 -13.34 -12.02
C PHE A 78 1.14 -11.91 -12.44
N ALA A 79 2.42 -11.60 -12.38
CA ALA A 79 2.98 -10.33 -12.84
C ALA A 79 4.34 -10.58 -13.48
N GLU A 80 4.86 -9.61 -14.23
CA GLU A 80 6.21 -9.67 -14.79
C GLU A 80 7.10 -8.63 -14.11
N PHE A 81 8.28 -9.04 -13.67
CA PHE A 81 9.30 -8.16 -13.13
C PHE A 81 10.65 -8.50 -13.77
N GLU A 82 11.29 -7.54 -14.43
CA GLU A 82 12.58 -7.73 -15.12
C GLU A 82 12.60 -8.99 -16.02
N HIS A 83 11.55 -9.17 -16.85
CA HIS A 83 11.35 -10.32 -17.74
C HIS A 83 11.19 -11.68 -17.04
N ARG A 84 10.92 -11.69 -15.73
CA ARG A 84 10.60 -12.89 -14.96
C ARG A 84 9.14 -12.87 -14.52
N THR A 85 8.46 -13.98 -14.73
CA THR A 85 7.12 -14.18 -14.17
C THR A 85 7.23 -14.34 -12.65
N ILE A 86 6.43 -13.60 -11.92
CA ILE A 86 6.34 -13.64 -10.46
C ILE A 86 4.88 -13.79 -10.02
N MET A 87 4.68 -14.18 -8.77
CA MET A 87 3.40 -14.10 -8.08
C MET A 87 3.41 -12.89 -7.15
N ALA A 88 2.60 -11.88 -7.45
CA ALA A 88 2.40 -10.73 -6.57
C ALA A 88 1.15 -10.95 -5.71
N ILE A 89 1.25 -10.69 -4.41
CA ILE A 89 0.13 -10.81 -3.45
C ILE A 89 0.18 -9.62 -2.50
N GLY A 90 -0.94 -9.06 -2.08
CA GLY A 90 -0.91 -8.02 -1.07
C GLY A 90 -2.26 -7.57 -0.58
N HIS A 91 -2.20 -6.69 0.41
CA HIS A 91 -3.39 -6.10 1.04
C HIS A 91 -3.83 -4.86 0.25
N GLN A 92 -5.12 -4.74 -0.01
CA GLN A 92 -5.69 -3.59 -0.70
C GLN A 92 -6.73 -2.93 0.19
N LYS A 93 -6.43 -1.70 0.66
CA LYS A 93 -7.32 -0.98 1.59
C LYS A 93 -8.45 -0.23 0.92
N GLY A 94 -8.22 0.23 -0.30
CA GLY A 94 -9.13 1.08 -1.06
C GLY A 94 -8.85 2.57 -0.90
N LYS A 95 -9.11 3.34 -1.97
CA LYS A 95 -8.74 4.78 -2.06
C LYS A 95 -9.82 5.70 -1.51
N ASP A 96 -11.06 5.49 -1.95
CA ASP A 96 -12.22 6.26 -1.50
C ASP A 96 -13.03 5.51 -0.42
N THR A 97 -14.05 6.15 0.14
CA THR A 97 -14.87 5.55 1.21
C THR A 97 -15.61 4.29 0.74
N LYS A 98 -16.09 4.24 -0.51
CA LYS A 98 -16.84 3.10 -1.03
C LYS A 98 -15.92 1.91 -1.24
N ASP A 99 -14.76 2.13 -1.84
CA ASP A 99 -13.71 1.14 -2.08
C ASP A 99 -13.14 0.62 -0.74
N LYS A 100 -12.99 1.50 0.27
CA LYS A 100 -12.58 1.07 1.62
C LYS A 100 -13.57 0.12 2.28
N ILE A 101 -14.86 0.42 2.18
CA ILE A 101 -15.90 -0.46 2.71
C ILE A 101 -15.90 -1.79 1.95
N PHE A 102 -15.84 -1.75 0.62
CA PHE A 102 -15.79 -2.95 -0.23
C PHE A 102 -14.60 -3.86 0.08
N ARG A 103 -13.44 -3.29 0.44
CA ARG A 103 -12.22 -4.03 0.74
C ARG A 103 -11.95 -4.22 2.22
N ASN A 104 -12.96 -4.04 3.06
CA ASN A 104 -12.83 -4.18 4.52
C ASN A 104 -11.64 -3.39 5.10
N PHE A 105 -11.33 -2.22 4.54
CA PHE A 105 -10.17 -1.39 4.92
C PHE A 105 -8.82 -2.12 4.86
N GLY A 106 -8.73 -3.17 4.02
CA GLY A 106 -7.58 -4.05 3.88
C GLY A 106 -7.42 -5.03 5.04
N MET A 107 -8.49 -5.29 5.78
CA MET A 107 -8.57 -6.34 6.80
C MET A 107 -9.13 -7.61 6.16
N PRO A 108 -8.30 -8.63 5.93
CA PRO A 108 -8.75 -9.86 5.29
C PRO A 108 -9.53 -10.75 6.26
N ASN A 109 -10.51 -11.44 5.71
CA ASN A 109 -11.23 -12.56 6.30
C ASN A 109 -10.46 -13.89 6.08
N PRO A 110 -10.90 -15.02 6.68
CA PRO A 110 -10.23 -16.32 6.50
C PRO A 110 -10.10 -16.76 5.03
N GLU A 111 -11.08 -16.47 4.18
CA GLU A 111 -11.03 -16.75 2.74
C GLU A 111 -9.96 -15.94 2.01
N GLY A 112 -9.63 -14.72 2.47
CA GLY A 112 -8.51 -13.94 1.95
C GLY A 112 -7.17 -14.60 2.20
N TYR A 113 -6.95 -15.13 3.40
CA TYR A 113 -5.75 -15.90 3.74
C TYR A 113 -5.69 -17.21 2.95
N ARG A 114 -6.81 -17.93 2.81
CA ARG A 114 -6.87 -19.15 1.98
C ARG A 114 -6.55 -18.86 0.52
N LYS A 115 -7.03 -17.75 -0.02
CA LYS A 115 -6.66 -17.26 -1.36
C LYS A 115 -5.16 -17.00 -1.45
N ALA A 116 -4.57 -16.28 -0.49
CA ALA A 116 -3.13 -16.01 -0.49
C ALA A 116 -2.32 -17.32 -0.48
N VAL A 117 -2.66 -18.28 0.38
CA VAL A 117 -2.03 -19.61 0.43
C VAL A 117 -2.18 -20.36 -0.89
N ARG A 118 -3.37 -20.32 -1.51
CA ARG A 118 -3.61 -20.91 -2.83
C ARG A 118 -2.67 -20.32 -3.88
N LEU A 119 -2.52 -19.01 -3.92
CA LEU A 119 -1.62 -18.32 -4.86
C LEU A 119 -0.15 -18.68 -4.62
N MET A 120 0.27 -18.75 -3.36
CA MET A 120 1.62 -19.17 -2.99
C MET A 120 1.91 -20.62 -3.42
N ARG A 121 0.95 -21.54 -3.25
CA ARG A 121 1.08 -22.94 -3.74
C ARG A 121 1.13 -23.03 -5.27
N VAL A 122 0.42 -22.15 -5.97
CA VAL A 122 0.52 -22.06 -7.44
C VAL A 122 1.92 -21.58 -7.83
N ALA A 123 2.44 -20.55 -7.18
CA ALA A 123 3.79 -20.04 -7.43
C ALA A 123 4.85 -21.13 -7.19
N GLU A 124 4.75 -21.84 -6.06
CA GLU A 124 5.62 -22.97 -5.71
C GLU A 124 5.62 -24.04 -6.81
N ARG A 125 4.45 -24.46 -7.30
CA ARG A 125 4.33 -25.46 -8.37
C ARG A 125 5.08 -25.09 -9.64
N TYR A 126 5.12 -23.81 -9.97
CA TYR A 126 5.79 -23.30 -11.18
C TYR A 126 7.19 -22.74 -10.89
N GLY A 127 7.71 -22.87 -9.67
CA GLY A 127 9.02 -22.34 -9.28
C GLY A 127 9.12 -20.81 -9.37
N LEU A 128 8.00 -20.10 -9.20
CA LEU A 128 7.96 -18.65 -9.37
C LEU A 128 8.32 -17.92 -8.07
N PRO A 129 9.07 -16.80 -8.15
CA PRO A 129 9.26 -15.91 -7.02
C PRO A 129 7.92 -15.31 -6.53
N ILE A 130 7.82 -15.08 -5.22
CA ILE A 130 6.65 -14.48 -4.58
C ILE A 130 7.04 -13.12 -4.01
N VAL A 131 6.26 -12.08 -4.35
CA VAL A 131 6.40 -10.74 -3.77
C VAL A 131 5.12 -10.42 -2.99
N THR A 132 5.27 -10.07 -1.71
CA THR A 132 4.15 -9.73 -0.83
C THR A 132 4.15 -8.26 -0.41
N PHE A 133 2.99 -7.60 -0.53
CA PHE A 133 2.77 -6.23 -0.07
C PHE A 133 1.94 -6.24 1.22
N ILE A 134 2.59 -5.95 2.33
CA ILE A 134 1.97 -5.92 3.65
C ILE A 134 1.47 -4.50 3.94
N ASP A 135 0.15 -4.32 3.88
CA ASP A 135 -0.50 -3.05 4.22
C ASP A 135 -1.89 -3.30 4.81
N THR A 136 -1.92 -3.78 6.06
CA THR A 136 -3.17 -4.07 6.78
C THR A 136 -3.09 -3.54 8.21
N PRO A 137 -4.21 -3.06 8.80
CA PRO A 137 -4.27 -2.83 10.23
C PRO A 137 -4.40 -4.14 11.04
N GLY A 138 -4.74 -5.27 10.40
CA GLY A 138 -4.92 -6.59 11.03
C GLY A 138 -5.93 -7.46 10.28
N ALA A 139 -6.09 -8.72 10.73
CA ALA A 139 -7.20 -9.57 10.28
C ALA A 139 -8.55 -8.95 10.69
N TYR A 140 -9.60 -9.21 9.92
CA TYR A 140 -10.94 -8.71 10.25
C TYR A 140 -11.46 -9.37 11.53
N PRO A 141 -11.80 -8.61 12.59
CA PRO A 141 -12.23 -9.16 13.87
C PRO A 141 -13.75 -9.40 13.89
N GLY A 142 -14.29 -10.12 12.90
CA GLY A 142 -15.71 -10.45 12.79
C GLY A 142 -16.07 -11.80 13.43
N LEU A 143 -17.35 -12.01 13.73
CA LEU A 143 -17.87 -13.31 14.19
C LEU A 143 -17.73 -14.43 13.14
N GLU A 144 -17.60 -14.04 11.88
CA GLU A 144 -17.44 -14.95 10.73
C GLU A 144 -15.98 -15.30 10.45
N ALA A 145 -15.04 -14.77 11.24
CA ALA A 145 -13.59 -15.01 11.12
C ALA A 145 -13.13 -16.31 11.81
#